data_AF-A0A2V7L3T6-F1
#
_entry.id   AF-A0A2V7L3T6-F1
#
_cell.length_a   1.000
_cell.length_b   1.000
_cell.length_c   1.000
_cell.angle_alpha   90.00
_cell.angle_beta   90.00
_cell.angle_gamma   90.00
#
_symmetry.space_group_name_H-M   'P 1'
#
loop_
_entity.id
_entity.type
_entity.pdbx_description
1 polymer ?
#
loop_
_entity_poly.entity_id
_entity_poly.type
_entity_poly.pdbx_seq_one_letter_code
_entity_poly.pdbx_strand_id
1 'polypeptide(L)'
;MLPLFLLLAAWSADGVWPPTGLRQAADSGERRDSVPRATSRARPSPQVLPALWSNDYGGVTLGLRARPMRGRDAERGLFVASAATRGDATSSVSLYGRWRNPFGGSGSRVASSLAVWSVEGRSGAAVTFDRAALRRGDVGADRHVGVAALWMATTNVDYLDRRLWDDAGSFQIGPWISSVARRGETVVQARGAVSLGLVYQHATPQVASGHHYTYRGFSRVTGEVSTRTKLSRATTFGARVFAGALLGSSNPVRQLRIAVAGADPYETFSNPFLRSRGALLVRPDFHYQAPGGGNLRGFRNDLGGRWALGVNLELTRAVVRRNAGFLREGALEAFVDLGVVDTLALPSSPPGQWYTTMYDGGFGIVTRHQVKDLAWTMRFEVPLAVNRWDAAADFRPNSTRFALRWQVSFAPSF
;
A
#
# COMPACT_ATOMS: atom_id res chain seq x y z
N MET A 1 21.67 7.75 6.58
CA MET A 1 20.84 6.57 6.86
C MET A 1 19.58 6.92 7.67
N LEU A 2 19.67 7.36 8.93
CA LEU A 2 18.50 7.73 9.77
C LEU A 2 17.47 8.71 9.14
N PRO A 3 17.87 9.83 8.49
CA PRO A 3 16.90 10.76 7.87
C PRO A 3 16.16 10.16 6.67
N LEU A 4 16.79 9.25 5.92
CA LEU A 4 16.17 8.52 4.82
C LEU A 4 15.07 7.56 5.33
N PHE A 5 15.32 6.89 6.46
CA PHE A 5 14.34 6.01 7.11
C PHE A 5 13.15 6.77 7.70
N LEU A 6 13.38 7.96 8.27
CA LEU A 6 12.29 8.82 8.75
C LEU A 6 11.41 9.34 7.60
N LEU A 7 12.00 9.62 6.44
CA LEU A 7 11.26 9.93 5.21
C LEU A 7 10.41 8.72 4.81
N LEU A 8 11.00 7.54 4.61
CA LEU A 8 10.31 6.30 4.22
C LEU A 8 9.09 5.97 5.11
N ALA A 9 9.25 6.05 6.44
CA ALA A 9 8.18 5.82 7.41
C ALA A 9 7.08 6.90 7.40
N ALA A 10 7.39 8.12 6.95
CA ALA A 10 6.43 9.21 6.84
C ALA A 10 5.60 9.19 5.54
N TRP A 11 5.93 8.28 4.60
CA TRP A 11 5.24 8.08 3.32
C TRP A 11 4.44 6.76 3.26
N SER A 12 4.73 5.78 4.13
CA SER A 12 4.13 4.44 4.08
C SER A 12 2.67 4.34 4.56
N ALA A 13 2.09 5.38 5.15
CA ALA A 13 0.82 5.30 5.87
C ALA A 13 -0.33 6.13 5.29
N ASP A 14 -0.16 6.75 4.12
CA ASP A 14 -1.08 7.78 3.64
C ASP A 14 -1.31 7.66 2.12
N GLY A 15 -2.46 7.11 1.72
CA GLY A 15 -2.92 7.14 0.31
C GLY A 15 -3.09 5.79 -0.39
N VAL A 16 -2.96 4.66 0.33
CA VAL A 16 -3.21 3.32 -0.24
C VAL A 16 -4.67 3.24 -0.70
N TRP A 17 -4.92 2.79 -1.92
CA TRP A 17 -6.26 2.53 -2.43
C TRP A 17 -6.55 1.03 -2.41
N PRO A 18 -7.66 0.58 -1.78
CA PRO A 18 -8.64 1.40 -1.09
C PRO A 18 -8.09 1.96 0.25
N PRO A 19 -8.57 3.13 0.73
CA PRO A 19 -8.01 3.89 1.87
C PRO A 19 -7.80 3.02 3.10
N THR A 20 -6.56 2.74 3.48
CA THR A 20 -6.23 2.15 4.79
C THR A 20 -6.75 3.09 5.90
N GLY A 21 -7.66 2.57 6.73
CA GLY A 21 -8.19 3.28 7.89
C GLY A 21 -7.06 3.71 8.84
N LEU A 22 -7.37 4.68 9.70
CA LEU A 22 -6.44 5.42 10.54
C LEU A 22 -5.41 4.56 11.30
N ARG A 23 -4.23 5.16 11.49
CA ARG A 23 -3.17 4.75 12.43
C ARG A 23 -3.76 4.23 13.74
N GLN A 24 -3.20 3.12 14.24
CA GLN A 24 -3.27 2.77 15.66
C GLN A 24 -2.83 4.00 16.48
N ALA A 25 -3.80 4.69 17.09
CA ALA A 25 -3.50 5.45 18.29
C ALA A 25 -3.01 4.43 19.31
N ALA A 26 -1.80 4.64 19.81
CA ALA A 26 -1.21 3.82 20.85
C ALA A 26 -2.20 3.65 22.01
N ASP A 27 -2.23 2.43 22.56
CA ASP A 27 -2.81 2.12 23.87
C ASP A 27 -2.38 3.20 24.89
N SER A 28 -3.35 3.91 25.44
CA SER A 28 -3.29 4.43 26.80
C SER A 28 -4.70 4.39 27.38
N GLY A 29 -5.12 3.20 27.81
CA GLY A 29 -6.17 3.11 28.81
C GLY A 29 -5.60 3.63 30.12
N GLU A 30 -5.88 4.88 30.47
CA GLU A 30 -5.78 5.36 31.85
C GLU A 30 -6.59 6.65 32.02
N ARG A 31 -7.53 6.58 32.97
CA ARG A 31 -8.20 7.66 33.72
C ARG A 31 -8.62 8.94 32.98
N ARG A 32 -9.95 9.11 32.91
CA ARG A 32 -10.56 10.43 33.11
C ARG A 32 -10.10 10.95 34.47
N ASP A 33 -9.13 11.84 34.49
CA ASP A 33 -8.99 12.83 35.56
C ASP A 33 -8.48 14.15 34.94
N SER A 34 -9.13 15.22 35.38
CA SER A 34 -9.03 16.60 34.94
C SER A 34 -7.61 17.15 34.75
N VAL A 35 -7.32 17.73 33.58
CA VAL A 35 -6.18 18.64 33.37
C VAL A 35 -6.71 20.00 32.90
N PRO A 36 -6.18 21.14 33.42
CA PRO A 36 -6.75 22.47 33.21
C PRO A 36 -6.63 22.92 31.76
N ARG A 37 -7.57 23.78 31.36
CA ARG A 37 -7.62 24.47 30.07
C ARG A 37 -6.33 25.30 29.88
N ALA A 38 -5.35 24.74 29.16
CA ALA A 38 -4.17 25.50 28.76
C ALA A 38 -4.56 26.52 27.68
N THR A 39 -4.79 27.76 28.11
CA THR A 39 -4.80 28.94 27.26
C THR A 39 -3.39 29.24 26.79
N SER A 40 -2.95 28.64 25.68
CA SER A 40 -1.93 29.25 24.84
C SER A 40 -2.43 29.29 23.40
N ARG A 41 -2.56 30.52 22.87
CA ARG A 41 -3.03 30.82 21.53
C ARG A 41 -1.81 30.76 20.60
N ALA A 42 -1.18 29.60 20.46
CA ALA A 42 -0.10 29.43 19.49
C ALA A 42 -0.71 29.43 18.08
N ARG A 43 -0.34 30.43 17.25
CA ARG A 43 -0.70 30.45 15.83
C ARG A 43 -0.16 29.16 15.17
N PRO A 44 -0.97 28.42 14.40
CA PRO A 44 -0.47 27.28 13.65
C PRO A 44 0.51 27.80 12.58
N SER A 45 1.81 27.56 12.74
CA SER A 45 2.79 27.82 11.69
C SER A 45 2.73 26.69 10.66
N PRO A 46 2.73 27.02 9.35
CA PRO A 46 2.83 26.00 8.31
C PRO A 46 4.17 25.28 8.47
N GLN A 47 4.13 23.95 8.67
CA GLN A 47 5.35 23.13 8.70
C GLN A 47 5.72 22.80 7.26
N VAL A 48 6.82 23.38 6.79
CA VAL A 48 7.44 23.07 5.49
C VAL A 48 8.64 22.18 5.76
N LEU A 49 8.72 21.05 5.07
CA LEU A 49 9.82 20.10 5.14
C LEU A 49 10.38 19.89 3.74
N PRO A 50 11.70 20.05 3.53
CA PRO A 50 12.32 19.64 2.29
C PRO A 50 12.20 18.11 2.14
N ALA A 51 12.02 17.67 0.91
CA ALA A 51 11.95 16.28 0.53
C ALA A 51 12.88 16.04 -0.67
N LEU A 52 13.46 14.85 -0.73
CA LEU A 52 14.38 14.46 -1.78
C LEU A 52 14.15 12.98 -2.10
N TRP A 53 14.09 12.66 -3.39
CA TRP A 53 14.10 11.29 -3.88
C TRP A 53 14.69 11.27 -5.30
N SER A 54 14.76 10.09 -5.90
CA SER A 54 15.32 9.91 -7.24
C SER A 54 14.55 8.87 -8.03
N ASN A 55 14.53 9.01 -9.36
CA ASN A 55 14.04 8.01 -10.31
C ASN A 55 14.87 8.08 -11.62
N ASP A 56 14.74 7.06 -12.48
CA ASP A 56 15.61 6.93 -13.67
C ASP A 56 15.37 8.01 -14.72
N TYR A 57 14.17 8.57 -14.81
CA TYR A 57 13.81 9.54 -15.85
C TYR A 57 14.09 10.98 -15.42
N GLY A 58 13.52 11.39 -14.28
CA GLY A 58 13.69 12.74 -13.71
C GLY A 58 15.00 12.97 -12.97
N GLY A 59 15.81 11.92 -12.75
CA GLY A 59 17.05 12.01 -11.97
C GLY A 59 16.75 12.25 -10.50
N VAL A 60 17.36 13.27 -9.90
CA VAL A 60 17.07 13.69 -8.53
C VAL A 60 15.82 14.58 -8.55
N THR A 61 14.92 14.41 -7.59
CA THR A 61 13.70 15.21 -7.46
C THR A 61 13.72 15.91 -6.12
N LEU A 62 13.73 17.24 -6.17
CA LEU A 62 13.68 18.13 -4.99
C LEU A 62 12.23 18.51 -4.75
N GLY A 63 11.74 18.32 -3.54
CA GLY A 63 10.37 18.64 -3.18
C GLY A 63 10.23 19.45 -1.90
N LEU A 64 9.11 20.15 -1.78
CA LEU A 64 8.67 20.83 -0.58
C LEU A 64 7.37 20.19 -0.12
N ARG A 65 7.38 19.65 1.10
CA ARG A 65 6.20 19.11 1.78
C ARG A 65 5.69 20.16 2.75
N ALA A 66 4.52 20.72 2.48
CA ALA A 66 3.86 21.67 3.38
C ALA A 66 2.65 21.05 4.06
N ARG A 67 2.44 21.40 5.35
CA ARG A 67 1.23 21.11 6.11
C ARG A 67 0.57 22.43 6.51
N PRO A 68 -0.20 23.06 5.60
CA PRO A 68 -0.60 24.46 5.74
C PRO A 68 -1.65 24.71 6.82
N MET A 69 -2.32 23.68 7.35
CA MET A 69 -3.43 23.86 8.28
C MET A 69 -3.43 22.77 9.37
N ARG A 70 -3.15 23.16 10.62
CA ARG A 70 -3.44 22.37 11.83
C ARG A 70 -4.60 23.05 12.57
N GLY A 71 -5.74 22.36 12.67
CA GLY A 71 -6.79 22.72 13.62
C GLY A 71 -6.49 22.12 15.00
N ARG A 72 -7.29 22.46 16.02
CA ARG A 72 -7.10 21.97 17.39
C ARG A 72 -7.02 20.44 17.51
N ASP A 73 -7.64 19.69 16.58
CA ASP A 73 -7.70 18.22 16.68
C ASP A 73 -7.35 17.43 15.39
N ALA A 74 -6.88 18.07 14.30
CA ALA A 74 -6.42 17.32 13.11
C ALA A 74 -5.62 18.15 12.10
N GLU A 75 -4.73 17.46 11.36
CA GLU A 75 -4.13 17.94 10.11
C GLU A 75 -5.21 18.08 9.03
N ARG A 76 -5.34 19.27 8.42
CA ARG A 76 -6.37 19.56 7.40
C ARG A 76 -5.86 19.44 5.97
N GLY A 77 -4.55 19.45 5.73
CA GLY A 77 -4.01 19.26 4.38
C GLY A 77 -2.52 18.94 4.31
N LEU A 78 -2.16 18.29 3.21
CA LEU A 78 -0.80 17.95 2.80
C LEU A 78 -0.60 18.44 1.37
N PHE A 79 0.47 19.18 1.14
CA PHE A 79 0.87 19.61 -0.18
C PHE A 79 2.31 19.19 -0.43
N VAL A 80 2.59 18.68 -1.63
CA VAL A 80 3.93 18.34 -2.09
C VAL A 80 4.08 18.92 -3.49
N ALA A 81 5.03 19.84 -3.64
CA ALA A 81 5.51 20.28 -4.94
C ALA A 81 6.93 19.76 -5.12
N SER A 82 7.30 19.38 -6.34
CA SER A 82 8.66 18.93 -6.62
C SER A 82 9.09 19.16 -8.06
N ALA A 83 10.40 19.27 -8.25
CA ALA A 83 11.02 19.44 -9.55
C ALA A 83 12.13 18.39 -9.76
N ALA A 84 12.10 17.72 -10.91
CA ALA A 84 13.14 16.86 -11.42
C ALA A 84 14.35 17.69 -11.88
N THR A 85 15.56 17.21 -11.61
CA THR A 85 16.80 17.94 -11.92
C THR A 85 17.32 17.69 -13.33
N ARG A 86 16.82 16.66 -14.04
CA ARG A 86 17.26 16.36 -15.41
C ARG A 86 16.51 17.21 -16.43
N GLY A 87 17.24 17.91 -17.30
CA GLY A 87 16.69 18.92 -18.22
C GLY A 87 15.86 18.40 -19.39
N ASP A 88 15.94 17.11 -19.70
CA ASP A 88 15.18 16.41 -20.74
C ASP A 88 13.86 15.79 -20.23
N ALA A 89 13.61 15.86 -18.92
CA ALA A 89 12.43 15.29 -18.31
C ALA A 89 11.17 16.09 -18.70
N THR A 90 10.40 15.60 -19.67
CA THR A 90 9.05 16.13 -19.94
C THR A 90 8.20 15.96 -18.68
N SER A 91 7.56 17.04 -18.22
CA SER A 91 6.90 17.14 -16.89
C SER A 91 7.88 17.13 -15.71
N SER A 92 8.92 17.96 -15.76
CA SER A 92 9.88 18.13 -14.65
C SER A 92 9.22 18.58 -13.33
N VAL A 93 8.05 19.21 -13.36
CA VAL A 93 7.32 19.62 -12.16
C VAL A 93 6.21 18.65 -11.81
N SER A 94 6.14 18.25 -10.54
CA SER A 94 5.12 17.37 -9.97
C SER A 94 4.42 18.05 -8.79
N LEU A 95 3.10 17.86 -8.70
CA LEU A 95 2.22 18.43 -7.69
C LEU A 95 1.31 17.37 -7.09
N TYR A 96 1.21 17.35 -5.77
CA TYR A 96 0.28 16.51 -5.01
C TYR A 96 -0.38 17.35 -3.92
N GLY A 97 -1.70 17.34 -3.86
CA GLY A 97 -2.49 17.97 -2.81
C GLY A 97 -3.45 16.97 -2.19
N ARG A 98 -3.59 16.99 -0.87
CA ARG A 98 -4.58 16.23 -0.12
C ARG A 98 -5.20 17.09 0.97
N TRP A 99 -6.52 17.02 1.10
CA TRP A 99 -7.31 17.74 2.09
C TRP A 99 -8.20 16.76 2.86
N ARG A 100 -8.39 17.05 4.15
CA ARG A 100 -9.32 16.34 5.03
C ARG A 100 -10.49 17.25 5.36
N ASN A 101 -11.70 16.70 5.29
CA ASN A 101 -12.97 17.38 5.45
C ASN A 101 -13.11 18.67 4.61
N PRO A 102 -12.78 18.64 3.30
CA PRO A 102 -12.80 19.85 2.46
C PRO A 102 -14.21 20.44 2.28
N PHE A 103 -15.26 19.64 2.45
CA PHE A 103 -16.65 20.04 2.19
C PHE A 103 -17.36 20.70 3.38
N GLY A 104 -16.69 20.86 4.53
CA GLY A 104 -17.26 21.50 5.73
C GLY A 104 -18.34 20.67 6.44
N GLY A 105 -18.36 20.71 7.78
CA GLY A 105 -19.37 20.03 8.60
C GLY A 105 -18.83 19.58 9.97
N SER A 106 -19.00 20.41 10.99
CA SER A 106 -18.58 20.14 12.38
C SER A 106 -19.52 19.17 13.13
N GLY A 107 -20.32 18.35 12.45
CA GLY A 107 -21.42 17.62 13.10
C GLY A 107 -21.76 16.22 12.57
N SER A 108 -21.15 15.76 11.48
CA SER A 108 -21.42 14.41 10.98
C SER A 108 -20.32 13.46 11.43
N ARG A 109 -20.70 12.23 11.81
CA ARG A 109 -19.78 11.09 12.01
C ARG A 109 -19.14 10.62 10.69
N VAL A 110 -19.06 11.52 9.71
CA VAL A 110 -18.61 11.26 8.35
C VAL A 110 -17.36 12.09 8.09
N ALA A 111 -16.22 11.43 7.98
CA ALA A 111 -14.98 12.04 7.53
C ALA A 111 -14.94 12.02 5.99
N SER A 112 -14.41 13.08 5.38
CA SER A 112 -14.15 13.12 3.94
C SER A 112 -12.69 13.44 3.64
N SER A 113 -12.18 12.98 2.51
CA SER A 113 -10.87 13.35 2.00
C SER A 113 -10.91 13.54 0.49
N LEU A 114 -10.17 14.54 0.01
CA LEU A 114 -9.92 14.81 -1.40
C LEU A 114 -8.41 14.79 -1.62
N ALA A 115 -7.95 14.13 -2.67
CA ALA A 115 -6.59 14.22 -3.16
C ALA A 115 -6.60 14.50 -4.66
N VAL A 116 -5.65 15.30 -5.14
CA VAL A 116 -5.43 15.59 -6.56
C VAL A 116 -3.94 15.58 -6.84
N TRP A 117 -3.54 15.12 -8.02
CA TRP A 117 -2.14 15.01 -8.37
C TRP A 117 -1.87 15.12 -9.86
N SER A 118 -0.65 15.57 -10.15
CA SER A 118 0.07 15.41 -11.41
C SER A 118 1.51 15.13 -11.03
N VAL A 119 1.91 13.86 -11.00
CA VAL A 119 3.17 13.39 -10.42
C VAL A 119 3.78 12.31 -11.31
N GLU A 120 5.02 12.54 -11.77
CA GLU A 120 5.89 11.55 -12.42
C GLU A 120 5.12 10.69 -13.43
N GLY A 121 4.57 11.35 -14.45
CA GLY A 121 3.86 10.68 -15.54
C GLY A 121 2.47 10.16 -15.22
N ARG A 122 1.86 10.59 -14.11
CA ARG A 122 0.46 10.28 -13.75
C ARG A 122 -0.31 11.52 -13.33
N SER A 123 -1.57 11.56 -13.70
CA SER A 123 -2.53 12.56 -13.20
C SER A 123 -3.75 11.88 -12.64
N GLY A 124 -4.39 12.50 -11.65
CA GLY A 124 -5.55 11.88 -11.05
C GLY A 124 -6.15 12.65 -9.88
N ALA A 125 -7.25 12.10 -9.38
CA ALA A 125 -7.95 12.59 -8.22
C ALA A 125 -8.60 11.43 -7.45
N ALA A 126 -8.69 11.55 -6.13
CA ALA A 126 -9.38 10.61 -5.27
C ALA A 126 -10.28 11.34 -4.27
N VAL A 127 -11.47 10.81 -4.05
CA VAL A 127 -12.40 11.30 -3.03
C VAL A 127 -12.85 10.11 -2.18
N THR A 128 -12.86 10.29 -0.87
CA THR A 128 -13.32 9.26 0.07
C THR A 128 -14.27 9.86 1.08
N PHE A 129 -15.34 9.14 1.40
CA PHE A 129 -16.24 9.39 2.52
C PHE A 129 -16.20 8.18 3.44
N ASP A 130 -15.98 8.40 4.73
CA ASP A 130 -15.88 7.39 5.77
C ASP A 130 -16.86 7.69 6.89
N ARG A 131 -17.59 6.69 7.37
CA ARG A 131 -18.46 6.81 8.53
C ARG A 131 -18.12 5.73 9.56
N ALA A 132 -17.80 6.16 10.78
CA ALA A 132 -17.72 5.27 11.93
C ALA A 132 -19.13 4.77 12.30
N ALA A 133 -19.32 3.46 12.34
CA ALA A 133 -20.55 2.83 12.81
C ALA A 133 -20.65 2.96 14.34
N LEU A 134 -21.88 3.08 14.85
CA LEU A 134 -22.13 3.15 16.29
C LEU A 134 -21.65 1.89 17.01
N ARG A 135 -20.86 2.05 18.07
CA ARG A 135 -20.65 0.98 19.07
C ARG A 135 -21.99 0.71 19.76
N ARG A 136 -22.55 -0.49 19.60
CA ARG A 136 -23.64 -0.98 20.47
C ARG A 136 -22.98 -1.71 21.65
N GLY A 137 -22.95 -1.06 22.81
CA GLY A 137 -22.43 -1.62 24.07
C GLY A 137 -20.90 -1.57 24.21
N ASP A 138 -20.41 -2.02 25.38
CA ASP A 138 -18.99 -2.03 25.77
C ASP A 138 -18.15 -3.11 25.05
N VAL A 139 -18.81 -3.97 24.26
CA VAL A 139 -18.19 -5.02 23.44
C VAL A 139 -18.54 -4.74 21.99
N GLY A 140 -17.63 -4.12 21.24
CA GLY A 140 -17.91 -3.76 19.84
C GLY A 140 -16.67 -3.60 18.98
N ALA A 141 -16.70 -4.19 17.78
CA ALA A 141 -15.71 -3.95 16.76
C ALA A 141 -15.76 -2.49 16.30
N ASP A 142 -14.59 -1.89 16.08
CA ASP A 142 -14.48 -0.59 15.46
C ASP A 142 -14.73 -0.74 13.96
N ARG A 143 -15.92 -0.34 13.51
CA ARG A 143 -16.40 -0.60 12.15
C ARG A 143 -16.56 0.71 11.40
N HIS A 144 -15.96 0.74 10.21
CA HIS A 144 -16.01 1.84 9.28
C HIS A 144 -16.66 1.40 7.99
N VAL A 145 -17.52 2.25 7.44
CA VAL A 145 -18.15 2.05 6.13
C VAL A 145 -18.07 3.34 5.34
N GLY A 146 -17.81 3.22 4.05
CA GLY A 146 -17.57 4.40 3.24
C GLY A 146 -17.77 4.17 1.76
N VAL A 147 -17.62 5.24 1.01
CA VAL A 147 -17.59 5.24 -0.46
C VAL A 147 -16.32 5.94 -0.88
N ALA A 148 -15.71 5.43 -1.94
CA ALA A 148 -14.51 6.00 -2.48
C ALA A 148 -14.63 6.09 -4.00
N ALA A 149 -14.09 7.17 -4.58
CA ALA A 149 -13.92 7.35 -6.01
C ALA A 149 -12.46 7.68 -6.32
N LEU A 150 -11.92 7.11 -7.40
CA LEU A 150 -10.53 7.27 -7.84
C LEU A 150 -10.50 7.40 -9.36
N TRP A 151 -9.87 8.46 -9.84
CA TRP A 151 -9.44 8.62 -11.22
C TRP A 151 -7.92 8.63 -11.28
N MET A 152 -7.33 7.83 -12.17
CA MET A 152 -5.89 7.75 -12.36
C MET A 152 -5.59 7.54 -13.84
N ALA A 153 -4.76 8.40 -14.42
CA ALA A 153 -4.35 8.35 -15.81
C ALA A 153 -2.83 8.41 -15.95
N THR A 154 -2.29 7.65 -16.91
CA THR A 154 -0.90 7.82 -17.36
C THR A 154 -0.82 9.01 -18.31
N THR A 155 0.14 9.91 -18.06
CA THR A 155 0.43 11.08 -18.91
C THR A 155 1.81 10.99 -19.54
N ASN A 156 2.76 10.34 -18.87
CA ASN A 156 4.07 10.02 -19.44
C ASN A 156 4.55 8.67 -18.88
N VAL A 157 4.52 7.67 -19.73
CA VAL A 157 4.86 6.28 -19.42
C VAL A 157 6.36 6.03 -19.26
N ASP A 158 7.23 6.99 -19.55
CA ASP A 158 8.68 6.83 -19.41
C ASP A 158 9.17 6.94 -17.95
N TYR A 159 8.34 7.54 -17.08
CA TYR A 159 8.51 7.49 -15.62
C TYR A 159 8.12 6.14 -15.02
N LEU A 160 7.40 5.29 -15.78
CA LEU A 160 6.69 4.13 -15.23
C LEU A 160 7.39 2.82 -15.61
N ASP A 161 7.38 1.84 -14.69
CA ASP A 161 7.78 0.48 -15.04
C ASP A 161 6.72 -0.14 -15.95
N ARG A 162 7.11 -0.41 -17.21
CA ARG A 162 6.21 -0.97 -18.22
C ARG A 162 5.67 -2.34 -17.83
N ARG A 163 6.33 -3.08 -16.93
CA ARG A 163 5.81 -4.36 -16.42
C ARG A 163 4.59 -4.19 -15.52
N LEU A 164 4.42 -3.00 -14.95
CA LEU A 164 3.34 -2.65 -14.02
C LEU A 164 2.30 -1.69 -14.61
N TRP A 165 2.68 -0.90 -15.62
CA TRP A 165 1.83 0.15 -16.19
C TRP A 165 1.68 0.00 -17.70
N ASP A 166 0.43 0.06 -18.16
CA ASP A 166 0.06 0.32 -19.55
C ASP A 166 -0.29 1.81 -19.72
N ASP A 167 -0.24 2.30 -20.97
CA ASP A 167 -0.69 3.65 -21.31
C ASP A 167 -2.22 3.73 -21.33
N ALA A 168 -2.80 3.86 -20.14
CA ALA A 168 -4.24 3.86 -19.92
C ALA A 168 -4.60 4.65 -18.66
N GLY A 169 -5.82 5.19 -18.67
CA GLY A 169 -6.46 5.74 -17.49
C GLY A 169 -7.64 4.91 -17.02
N SER A 170 -7.98 5.05 -15.74
CA SER A 170 -9.14 4.40 -15.15
C SER A 170 -9.88 5.34 -14.20
N PHE A 171 -11.19 5.11 -14.12
CA PHE A 171 -12.06 5.64 -13.08
C PHE A 171 -12.67 4.46 -12.32
N GLN A 172 -12.67 4.53 -10.99
CA GLN A 172 -13.24 3.53 -10.08
C GLN A 172 -14.07 4.23 -9.02
N ILE A 173 -15.25 3.69 -8.73
CA ILE A 173 -16.09 4.16 -7.62
C ILE A 173 -16.78 2.99 -6.95
N GLY A 174 -16.85 3.00 -5.62
CA GLY A 174 -17.71 2.07 -4.92
C GLY A 174 -17.54 2.05 -3.41
N PRO A 175 -18.34 1.21 -2.74
CA PRO A 175 -18.35 1.12 -1.30
C PRO A 175 -17.16 0.31 -0.77
N TRP A 176 -16.80 0.59 0.47
CA TRP A 176 -15.86 -0.20 1.25
C TRP A 176 -16.32 -0.31 2.69
N ILE A 177 -15.81 -1.35 3.36
CA ILE A 177 -16.03 -1.64 4.77
C ILE A 177 -14.71 -2.06 5.41
N SER A 178 -14.50 -1.65 6.65
CA SER A 178 -13.45 -2.21 7.49
C SER A 178 -13.95 -2.40 8.91
N SER A 179 -13.37 -3.38 9.61
CA SER A 179 -13.74 -3.71 10.98
C SER A 179 -12.51 -4.19 11.73
N VAL A 180 -12.27 -3.64 12.91
CA VAL A 180 -11.23 -4.08 13.83
C VAL A 180 -11.87 -4.53 15.13
N ALA A 181 -11.67 -5.79 15.51
CA ALA A 181 -12.16 -6.35 16.75
C ALA A 181 -10.99 -6.82 17.61
N ARG A 182 -11.05 -6.56 18.92
CA ARG A 182 -10.09 -7.07 19.90
C ARG A 182 -10.84 -8.01 20.84
N ARG A 183 -10.35 -9.24 20.97
CA ARG A 183 -10.86 -10.24 21.91
C ARG A 183 -9.69 -10.81 22.71
N GLY A 184 -9.53 -10.33 23.94
CA GLY A 184 -8.36 -10.63 24.76
C GLY A 184 -7.08 -10.16 24.08
N GLU A 185 -6.12 -11.07 23.89
CA GLU A 185 -4.85 -10.78 23.20
C GLU A 185 -4.92 -10.89 21.67
N THR A 186 -6.08 -11.28 21.13
CA THR A 186 -6.29 -11.44 19.70
C THR A 186 -6.89 -10.18 19.08
N VAL A 187 -6.28 -9.71 18.01
CA VAL A 187 -6.81 -8.66 17.13
C VAL A 187 -7.23 -9.31 15.83
N VAL A 188 -8.46 -9.04 15.40
CA VAL A 188 -8.99 -9.45 14.10
C VAL A 188 -9.28 -8.19 13.31
N GLN A 189 -8.80 -8.13 12.08
CA GLN A 189 -9.09 -7.06 11.13
C GLN A 189 -9.75 -7.66 9.92
N ALA A 190 -10.79 -7.00 9.41
CA ALA A 190 -11.46 -7.40 8.18
C ALA A 190 -11.68 -6.17 7.33
N ARG A 191 -11.53 -6.31 6.02
CA ARG A 191 -11.70 -5.26 5.03
C ARG A 191 -12.34 -5.84 3.78
N GLY A 192 -13.25 -5.08 3.18
CA GLY A 192 -13.84 -5.41 1.88
C GLY A 192 -14.08 -4.15 1.08
N ALA A 193 -13.94 -4.24 -0.24
CA ALA A 193 -14.29 -3.18 -1.17
C ALA A 193 -14.87 -3.77 -2.45
N VAL A 194 -15.86 -3.08 -3.00
CA VAL A 194 -16.42 -3.34 -4.33
C VAL A 194 -16.33 -2.04 -5.10
N SER A 195 -15.91 -2.08 -6.35
CA SER A 195 -15.80 -0.90 -7.20
C SER A 195 -16.30 -1.21 -8.60
N LEU A 196 -17.02 -0.27 -9.18
CA LEU A 196 -17.36 -0.23 -10.60
C LEU A 196 -16.42 0.76 -11.27
N GLY A 197 -15.98 0.45 -12.48
CA GLY A 197 -15.02 1.30 -13.15
C GLY A 197 -15.07 1.25 -14.67
N LEU A 198 -14.39 2.23 -15.25
CA LEU A 198 -14.16 2.37 -16.68
C LEU A 198 -12.66 2.52 -16.88
N VAL A 199 -12.09 1.74 -17.79
CA VAL A 199 -10.73 1.92 -18.28
C VAL A 199 -10.79 2.50 -19.69
N TYR A 200 -9.90 3.45 -19.99
CA TYR A 200 -9.71 3.99 -21.32
C TYR A 200 -8.22 3.88 -21.69
N GLN A 201 -7.94 3.31 -22.85
CA GLN A 201 -6.59 3.00 -23.32
C GLN A 201 -6.42 3.51 -24.74
N HIS A 202 -5.25 4.05 -25.08
CA HIS A 202 -4.94 4.45 -26.46
C HIS A 202 -5.19 3.29 -27.42
N ALA A 203 -5.92 3.55 -28.51
CA ALA A 203 -6.23 2.53 -29.50
C ALA A 203 -4.94 2.08 -30.19
N THR A 204 -4.69 0.76 -30.23
CA THR A 204 -3.60 0.20 -31.02
C THR A 204 -3.85 0.43 -32.52
N PRO A 205 -2.80 0.59 -33.35
CA PRO A 205 -2.94 0.94 -34.77
C PRO A 205 -3.86 0.02 -35.59
N GLN A 206 -4.09 -1.21 -35.14
CA GLN A 206 -4.94 -2.20 -35.81
C GLN A 206 -6.46 -1.97 -35.62
N VAL A 207 -6.88 -1.07 -34.73
CA VAL A 207 -8.30 -0.74 -34.46
C VAL A 207 -8.57 0.72 -34.79
N ALA A 208 -8.08 1.19 -35.94
CA ALA A 208 -8.27 2.56 -36.41
C ALA A 208 -9.68 2.77 -37.01
N SER A 209 -10.69 2.74 -36.16
CA SER A 209 -12.04 3.25 -36.47
C SER A 209 -12.21 4.62 -35.80
N GLY A 210 -11.50 5.65 -36.26
CA GLY A 210 -11.70 7.07 -35.89
C GLY A 210 -11.59 7.47 -34.40
N HIS A 211 -11.43 6.51 -33.47
CA HIS A 211 -11.41 6.75 -32.03
C HIS A 211 -9.99 6.56 -31.50
N HIS A 212 -9.46 7.60 -30.87
CA HIS A 212 -8.12 7.59 -30.26
C HIS A 212 -8.02 6.68 -29.02
N TYR A 213 -9.16 6.29 -28.43
CA TYR A 213 -9.22 5.49 -27.20
C TYR A 213 -10.26 4.38 -27.29
N THR A 214 -9.94 3.24 -26.69
CA THR A 214 -10.88 2.14 -26.41
C THR A 214 -11.34 2.22 -24.96
N TYR A 215 -12.65 2.08 -24.73
CA TYR A 215 -13.26 2.14 -23.40
C TYR A 215 -13.80 0.77 -23.00
N ARG A 216 -13.55 0.35 -21.75
CA ARG A 216 -14.06 -0.92 -21.23
C ARG A 216 -14.54 -0.76 -19.79
N GLY A 217 -15.74 -1.27 -19.51
CA GLY A 217 -16.28 -1.37 -18.16
C GLY A 217 -15.70 -2.56 -17.41
N PHE A 218 -15.51 -2.40 -16.10
CA PHE A 218 -15.12 -3.48 -15.22
C PHE A 218 -15.74 -3.31 -13.84
N SER A 219 -15.74 -4.37 -13.05
CA SER A 219 -15.92 -4.32 -11.61
C SER A 219 -14.73 -4.96 -10.92
N ARG A 220 -14.37 -4.45 -9.75
CA ARG A 220 -13.27 -4.95 -8.92
C ARG A 220 -13.79 -5.22 -7.52
N VAL A 221 -13.51 -6.41 -7.01
CA VAL A 221 -13.87 -6.85 -5.66
C VAL A 221 -12.60 -7.27 -4.96
N THR A 222 -12.38 -6.78 -3.74
CA THR A 222 -11.24 -7.16 -2.91
C THR A 222 -11.70 -7.35 -1.48
N GLY A 223 -11.21 -8.39 -0.82
CA GLY A 223 -11.47 -8.70 0.57
C GLY A 223 -10.20 -9.19 1.26
N GLU A 224 -10.05 -8.81 2.52
CA GLU A 224 -8.96 -9.24 3.37
C GLU A 224 -9.47 -9.47 4.79
N VAL A 225 -9.00 -10.54 5.42
CA VAL A 225 -9.19 -10.79 6.84
C VAL A 225 -7.84 -11.18 7.42
N SER A 226 -7.42 -10.49 8.47
CA SER A 226 -6.21 -10.82 9.21
C SER A 226 -6.49 -11.01 10.69
N THR A 227 -5.68 -11.85 11.33
CA THR A 227 -5.69 -12.04 12.77
C THR A 227 -4.26 -12.03 13.28
N ARG A 228 -4.07 -11.41 14.45
CA ARG A 228 -2.83 -11.50 15.22
C ARG A 228 -3.17 -11.87 16.65
N THR A 229 -2.56 -12.94 17.14
CA THR A 229 -2.76 -13.45 18.49
C THR A 229 -1.43 -13.63 19.18
N LYS A 230 -1.34 -13.21 20.44
CA LYS A 230 -0.19 -13.55 21.28
C LYS A 230 -0.38 -14.98 21.78
N LEU A 231 0.57 -15.85 21.47
CA LEU A 231 0.60 -17.22 21.97
C LEU A 231 1.33 -17.31 23.31
N SER A 232 2.25 -16.37 23.55
CA SER A 232 2.97 -16.23 24.81
C SER A 232 3.46 -14.79 24.96
N ARG A 233 4.12 -14.48 26.08
CA ARG A 233 4.75 -13.17 26.30
C ARG A 233 5.71 -12.77 25.16
N ALA A 234 6.37 -13.73 24.52
CA ALA A 234 7.37 -13.46 23.48
C ALA A 234 6.91 -13.85 22.07
N THR A 235 5.86 -14.66 21.91
CA THR A 235 5.48 -15.25 20.62
C THR A 235 4.14 -14.72 20.12
N THR A 236 4.10 -14.28 18.87
CA THR A 236 2.89 -13.82 18.18
C THR A 236 2.68 -14.66 16.94
N PHE A 237 1.45 -15.13 16.74
CA PHE A 237 1.02 -15.75 15.50
C PHE A 237 0.16 -14.76 14.72
N GLY A 238 0.41 -14.68 13.41
CA GLY A 238 -0.36 -13.90 12.46
C GLY A 238 -0.88 -14.80 11.34
N ALA A 239 -2.13 -14.59 10.94
CA ALA A 239 -2.68 -15.18 9.74
C ALA A 239 -3.46 -14.13 8.95
N ARG A 240 -3.38 -14.19 7.63
CA ARG A 240 -4.13 -13.32 6.72
C ARG A 240 -4.66 -14.11 5.55
N VAL A 241 -5.88 -13.81 5.14
CA VAL A 241 -6.49 -14.30 3.91
C VAL A 241 -6.86 -13.09 3.07
N PHE A 242 -6.45 -13.10 1.81
CA PHE A 242 -6.80 -12.11 0.80
C PHE A 242 -7.52 -12.79 -0.37
N ALA A 243 -8.52 -12.11 -0.91
CA ALA A 243 -9.16 -12.48 -2.17
C ALA A 243 -9.43 -11.22 -2.99
N GLY A 244 -9.08 -11.26 -4.27
CA GLY A 244 -9.34 -10.18 -5.21
C GLY A 244 -9.79 -10.71 -6.56
N ALA A 245 -10.72 -10.02 -7.20
CA ALA A 245 -11.17 -10.32 -8.56
C ALA A 245 -11.50 -9.03 -9.31
N LEU A 246 -11.14 -9.02 -10.59
CA LEU A 246 -11.51 -8.02 -11.58
C LEU A 246 -12.36 -8.73 -12.64
N LEU A 247 -13.61 -8.29 -12.76
CA LEU A 247 -14.60 -8.84 -13.66
C LEU A 247 -14.79 -7.85 -14.82
N GLY A 248 -14.66 -8.33 -16.04
CA GLY A 248 -14.81 -7.54 -17.25
C GLY A 248 -14.68 -8.40 -18.49
N SER A 249 -15.08 -7.88 -19.64
CA SER A 249 -15.08 -8.61 -20.92
C SER A 249 -13.69 -8.81 -21.54
N SER A 250 -12.65 -8.23 -20.95
CA SER A 250 -11.29 -8.27 -21.49
C SER A 250 -10.23 -8.37 -20.41
N ASN A 251 -9.01 -8.73 -20.79
CA ASN A 251 -7.87 -8.70 -19.88
C ASN A 251 -7.66 -7.27 -19.34
N PRO A 252 -7.49 -7.12 -18.02
CA PRO A 252 -7.23 -5.82 -17.41
C PRO A 252 -5.85 -5.29 -17.82
N VAL A 253 -5.78 -3.96 -17.93
CA VAL A 253 -4.50 -3.24 -17.99
C VAL A 253 -3.65 -3.55 -16.77
N ARG A 254 -2.34 -3.55 -16.92
CA ARG A 254 -1.37 -4.02 -15.90
C ARG A 254 -1.60 -3.39 -14.53
N GLN A 255 -1.85 -2.09 -14.49
CA GLN A 255 -2.04 -1.32 -13.26
C GLN A 255 -3.34 -1.64 -12.49
N LEU A 256 -4.28 -2.36 -13.10
CA LEU A 256 -5.55 -2.74 -12.47
C LEU A 256 -5.62 -4.23 -12.08
N ARG A 257 -4.62 -5.03 -12.50
CA ARG A 257 -4.55 -6.45 -12.17
C ARG A 257 -4.53 -6.66 -10.66
N ILE A 258 -5.13 -7.77 -10.23
CA ILE A 258 -5.02 -8.20 -8.84
C ILE A 258 -3.59 -8.70 -8.62
N ALA A 259 -2.82 -7.96 -7.81
CA ALA A 259 -1.42 -8.25 -7.54
C ALA A 259 -1.26 -9.55 -6.75
N VAL A 260 -0.31 -10.38 -7.18
CA VAL A 260 0.05 -11.64 -6.53
C VAL A 260 1.08 -11.40 -5.44
N ALA A 261 2.14 -10.65 -5.78
CA ALA A 261 3.26 -10.38 -4.89
C ALA A 261 3.23 -8.92 -4.43
N GLY A 262 2.62 -8.71 -3.26
CA GLY A 262 2.60 -7.40 -2.62
C GLY A 262 1.61 -6.42 -3.22
N ALA A 263 1.87 -5.14 -2.94
CA ALA A 263 0.99 -4.03 -3.25
C ALA A 263 0.96 -3.70 -4.74
N ASP A 264 -0.22 -3.34 -5.24
CA ASP A 264 -0.39 -2.97 -6.64
C ASP A 264 0.12 -1.54 -6.94
N PRO A 265 0.18 -1.13 -8.23
CA PRO A 265 0.70 0.18 -8.59
C PRO A 265 -0.10 1.37 -8.04
N TYR A 266 -1.39 1.19 -7.74
CA TYR A 266 -2.23 2.23 -7.15
C TYR A 266 -2.00 2.32 -5.63
N GLU A 267 -1.78 1.18 -4.97
CA GLU A 267 -1.42 1.10 -3.55
C GLU A 267 -0.03 1.71 -3.26
N THR A 268 0.93 1.54 -4.17
CA THR A 268 2.30 2.07 -4.03
C THR A 268 2.47 3.51 -4.53
N PHE A 269 1.46 4.08 -5.21
CA PHE A 269 1.55 5.38 -5.88
C PHE A 269 1.99 6.53 -4.96
N SER A 270 1.51 6.57 -3.72
CA SER A 270 1.85 7.67 -2.81
C SER A 270 3.28 7.61 -2.29
N ASN A 271 3.98 6.48 -2.46
CA ASN A 271 5.35 6.30 -2.01
C ASN A 271 6.35 6.69 -3.11
N PRO A 272 7.09 7.81 -2.97
CA PRO A 272 8.06 8.26 -3.98
C PRO A 272 9.22 7.28 -4.21
N PHE A 273 9.46 6.37 -3.27
CA PHE A 273 10.53 5.38 -3.36
C PHE A 273 10.12 4.10 -4.09
N LEU A 274 8.83 3.95 -4.44
CA LEU A 274 8.28 2.78 -5.11
C LEU A 274 7.54 3.08 -6.41
N ARG A 275 6.98 4.29 -6.53
CA ARG A 275 5.99 4.58 -7.56
C ARG A 275 6.57 4.67 -8.98
N SER A 276 7.87 4.92 -9.16
CA SER A 276 8.46 5.23 -10.46
C SER A 276 9.62 4.29 -10.80
N ARG A 277 9.87 4.13 -12.10
CA ARG A 277 11.00 3.34 -12.60
C ARG A 277 12.31 3.90 -12.05
N GLY A 278 13.15 3.03 -11.50
CA GLY A 278 14.42 3.43 -10.90
C GLY A 278 14.30 4.18 -9.59
N ALA A 279 13.11 4.21 -8.99
CA ALA A 279 12.96 4.70 -7.63
C ALA A 279 13.89 3.91 -6.69
N LEU A 280 14.27 4.51 -5.56
CA LEU A 280 15.34 3.98 -4.71
C LEU A 280 15.16 2.50 -4.32
N LEU A 281 13.91 2.07 -4.12
CA LEU A 281 13.57 0.70 -3.72
C LEU A 281 13.09 -0.17 -4.91
N VAL A 282 13.15 0.37 -6.13
CA VAL A 282 12.78 -0.29 -7.39
C VAL A 282 14.00 -0.22 -8.31
N ARG A 283 15.06 -0.92 -7.90
CA ARG A 283 16.32 -1.02 -8.63
C ARG A 283 16.60 -2.46 -9.02
N PRO A 284 17.38 -2.69 -10.09
CA PRO A 284 17.99 -3.99 -10.32
C PRO A 284 18.69 -4.46 -9.02
N ASP A 285 18.51 -5.73 -8.67
CA ASP A 285 19.11 -6.38 -7.51
C ASP A 285 18.69 -5.81 -6.13
N PHE A 286 17.65 -4.99 -6.06
CA PHE A 286 17.06 -4.56 -4.80
C PHE A 286 15.62 -5.08 -4.67
N HIS A 287 15.43 -6.09 -3.83
CA HIS A 287 14.16 -6.78 -3.67
C HIS A 287 13.35 -6.15 -2.54
N TYR A 288 12.62 -5.08 -2.86
CA TYR A 288 11.68 -4.48 -1.92
C TYR A 288 10.30 -5.14 -2.01
N GLN A 289 9.77 -5.57 -0.87
CA GLN A 289 8.41 -6.08 -0.75
C GLN A 289 7.50 -5.04 -0.10
N ALA A 290 6.58 -4.49 -0.88
CA ALA A 290 5.48 -3.67 -0.37
C ALA A 290 4.31 -4.60 -0.02
N PRO A 291 3.88 -4.72 1.24
CA PRO A 291 2.75 -5.60 1.58
C PRO A 291 1.44 -5.08 0.98
N GLY A 292 0.66 -5.98 0.40
CA GLY A 292 -0.60 -5.71 -0.30
C GLY A 292 -1.01 -6.90 -1.17
N GLY A 293 -2.16 -6.82 -1.84
CA GLY A 293 -2.64 -7.89 -2.74
C GLY A 293 -2.60 -9.29 -2.10
N GLY A 294 -2.21 -10.30 -2.88
CA GLY A 294 -1.98 -11.67 -2.37
C GLY A 294 -0.80 -11.80 -1.39
N ASN A 295 0.14 -10.84 -1.41
CA ASN A 295 1.33 -10.79 -0.56
C ASN A 295 2.18 -12.08 -0.56
N LEU A 296 2.31 -12.78 -1.70
CA LEU A 296 3.26 -13.89 -1.81
C LEU A 296 4.68 -13.32 -1.94
N ARG A 297 5.48 -13.44 -0.89
CA ARG A 297 6.74 -12.71 -0.73
C ARG A 297 7.83 -13.16 -1.68
N GLY A 298 7.95 -14.46 -1.94
CA GLY A 298 9.02 -15.02 -2.77
C GLY A 298 8.96 -14.69 -4.27
N PHE A 299 7.97 -13.92 -4.74
CA PHE A 299 7.67 -13.75 -6.17
C PHE A 299 7.86 -12.32 -6.66
N ARG A 300 8.02 -12.15 -7.98
CA ARG A 300 8.13 -10.82 -8.59
C ARG A 300 6.85 -10.01 -8.43
N ASN A 301 7.01 -8.71 -8.17
CA ASN A 301 5.91 -7.76 -7.99
C ASN A 301 5.13 -7.42 -9.26
N ASP A 302 5.60 -7.83 -10.45
CA ASP A 302 4.92 -7.65 -11.73
C ASP A 302 3.91 -8.75 -12.05
N LEU A 303 3.80 -9.77 -11.19
CA LEU A 303 2.80 -10.81 -11.31
C LEU A 303 1.43 -10.29 -10.86
N GLY A 304 0.50 -10.25 -11.81
CA GLY A 304 -0.89 -9.88 -11.56
C GLY A 304 -1.82 -10.51 -12.58
N GLY A 305 -3.04 -10.83 -12.15
CA GLY A 305 -4.05 -11.49 -12.98
C GLY A 305 -5.43 -10.86 -12.84
N ARG A 306 -6.45 -11.52 -13.40
CA ARG A 306 -7.85 -11.12 -13.19
C ARG A 306 -8.29 -11.38 -11.75
N TRP A 307 -7.78 -12.42 -11.12
CA TRP A 307 -8.12 -12.75 -9.73
C TRP A 307 -6.94 -13.42 -9.03
N ALA A 308 -6.93 -13.33 -7.70
CA ALA A 308 -5.98 -14.02 -6.84
C ALA A 308 -6.62 -14.30 -5.47
N LEU A 309 -6.23 -15.43 -4.88
CA LEU A 309 -6.48 -15.79 -3.49
C LEU A 309 -5.13 -16.04 -2.82
N GLY A 310 -4.90 -15.42 -1.67
CA GLY A 310 -3.65 -15.53 -0.91
C GLY A 310 -3.93 -15.86 0.55
N VAL A 311 -3.06 -16.68 1.15
CA VAL A 311 -3.04 -16.99 2.58
C VAL A 311 -1.62 -16.79 3.07
N ASN A 312 -1.44 -15.95 4.09
CA ASN A 312 -0.15 -15.66 4.70
C ASN A 312 -0.18 -16.09 6.15
N LEU A 313 0.82 -16.87 6.58
CA LEU A 313 0.99 -17.33 7.95
C LEU A 313 2.34 -16.86 8.47
N GLU A 314 2.36 -16.33 9.70
CA GLU A 314 3.56 -15.79 10.32
C GLU A 314 3.65 -16.19 11.79
N LEU A 315 4.84 -16.58 12.20
CA LEU A 315 5.17 -16.82 13.60
C LEU A 315 6.37 -15.95 13.97
N THR A 316 6.15 -14.99 14.86
CA THR A 316 7.16 -14.05 15.31
C THR A 316 7.52 -14.30 16.77
N ARG A 317 8.81 -14.46 17.07
CA ARG A 317 9.34 -14.58 18.43
C ARG A 317 10.24 -13.40 18.76
N ALA A 318 9.80 -12.56 19.69
CA ALA A 318 10.59 -11.45 20.20
C ALA A 318 11.84 -11.98 20.94
N VAL A 319 13.00 -11.49 20.54
CA VAL A 319 14.30 -11.78 21.16
C VAL A 319 14.72 -10.62 22.05
N VAL A 320 14.39 -9.39 21.64
CA VAL A 320 14.68 -8.16 22.40
C VAL A 320 13.43 -7.30 22.44
N ARG A 321 13.11 -6.78 23.63
CA ARG A 321 12.11 -5.73 23.83
C ARG A 321 12.65 -4.64 24.73
N ARG A 322 12.41 -3.38 24.36
CA ARG A 322 12.86 -2.20 25.09
C ARG A 322 11.71 -1.21 25.26
N ASN A 323 11.52 -0.75 26.49
CA ASN A 323 10.51 0.26 26.83
C ASN A 323 10.94 1.69 26.48
N ALA A 324 12.21 1.90 26.10
CA ALA A 324 12.79 3.19 25.72
C ALA A 324 13.84 3.02 24.59
N GLY A 325 14.11 4.12 23.87
CA GLY A 325 15.11 4.17 22.80
C GLY A 325 14.54 4.02 21.39
N PHE A 326 15.45 4.08 20.39
CA PHE A 326 15.12 3.98 18.97
C PHE A 326 14.57 2.61 18.59
N LEU A 327 15.29 1.53 18.94
CA LEU A 327 14.84 0.15 18.72
C LEU A 327 13.95 -0.29 19.88
N ARG A 328 12.69 -0.61 19.58
CA ARG A 328 11.67 -1.06 20.55
C ARG A 328 11.56 -2.56 20.64
N GLU A 329 11.67 -3.25 19.51
CA GLU A 329 11.59 -4.71 19.44
C GLU A 329 12.49 -5.25 18.34
N GLY A 330 13.14 -6.38 18.61
CA GLY A 330 13.78 -7.23 17.61
C GLY A 330 13.27 -8.65 17.75
N ALA A 331 12.83 -9.24 16.65
CA ALA A 331 12.18 -10.54 16.63
C ALA A 331 12.65 -11.39 15.45
N LEU A 332 12.63 -12.71 15.66
CA LEU A 332 12.79 -13.70 14.60
C LEU A 332 11.42 -14.07 14.06
N GLU A 333 11.33 -14.31 12.76
CA GLU A 333 10.09 -14.66 12.08
C GLU A 333 10.28 -15.93 11.24
N ALA A 334 9.27 -16.77 11.23
CA ALA A 334 9.07 -17.83 10.25
C ALA A 334 7.76 -17.55 9.51
N PHE A 335 7.74 -17.80 8.21
CA PHE A 335 6.57 -17.52 7.39
C PHE A 335 6.29 -18.55 6.31
N VAL A 336 5.02 -18.65 5.94
CA VAL A 336 4.53 -19.46 4.81
C VAL A 336 3.42 -18.69 4.10
N ASP A 337 3.55 -18.57 2.79
CA ASP A 337 2.60 -17.94 1.90
C ASP A 337 2.08 -18.94 0.88
N LEU A 338 0.76 -18.97 0.70
CA LEU A 338 0.08 -19.85 -0.24
C LEU A 338 -0.81 -18.99 -1.14
N GLY A 339 -0.92 -19.34 -2.41
CA GLY A 339 -1.80 -18.63 -3.32
C GLY A 339 -2.33 -19.49 -4.46
N VAL A 340 -3.50 -19.07 -4.94
CA VAL A 340 -4.12 -19.57 -6.15
C VAL A 340 -4.45 -18.35 -7.01
N VAL A 341 -3.94 -18.32 -8.23
CA VAL A 341 -3.98 -17.13 -9.08
C VAL A 341 -4.49 -17.45 -10.47
N ASP A 342 -5.00 -16.43 -11.14
CA ASP A 342 -5.36 -16.50 -12.55
C ASP A 342 -4.17 -16.85 -13.45
N THR A 343 -4.44 -17.58 -14.53
CA THR A 343 -3.42 -17.97 -15.52
C THR A 343 -2.82 -16.80 -16.29
N LEU A 344 -3.47 -15.62 -16.26
CA LEU A 344 -2.90 -14.37 -16.76
C LEU A 344 -1.68 -13.92 -15.95
N ALA A 345 -1.63 -14.22 -14.65
CA ALA A 345 -0.49 -13.89 -13.80
C ALA A 345 0.69 -14.83 -14.07
N LEU A 346 0.40 -16.13 -14.15
CA LEU A 346 1.38 -17.16 -14.41
C LEU A 346 0.72 -18.37 -15.07
N PRO A 347 1.29 -18.97 -16.13
CA PRO A 347 0.71 -20.15 -16.77
C PRO A 347 0.56 -21.34 -15.81
N SER A 348 -0.49 -22.13 -16.02
CA SER A 348 -0.79 -23.30 -15.19
C SER A 348 0.23 -24.42 -15.38
N SER A 349 0.49 -25.15 -14.30
CA SER A 349 1.34 -26.33 -14.27
C SER A 349 0.73 -27.35 -13.30
N PRO A 350 0.13 -28.46 -13.78
CA PRO A 350 0.08 -28.89 -15.18
C PRO A 350 -0.77 -27.98 -16.09
N PRO A 351 -0.51 -27.95 -17.42
CA PRO A 351 -1.28 -27.16 -18.38
C PRO A 351 -2.77 -27.53 -18.40
N GLY A 352 -3.61 -26.60 -18.84
CA GLY A 352 -5.06 -26.82 -19.02
C GLY A 352 -5.93 -26.44 -17.82
N GLN A 353 -5.32 -26.11 -16.67
CA GLN A 353 -6.04 -25.51 -15.55
C GLN A 353 -6.26 -24.01 -15.80
N TRP A 354 -7.38 -23.49 -15.30
CA TRP A 354 -7.74 -22.06 -15.35
C TRP A 354 -7.06 -21.23 -14.24
N TYR A 355 -6.29 -21.91 -13.37
CA TYR A 355 -5.58 -21.33 -12.24
C TYR A 355 -4.16 -21.87 -12.13
N THR A 356 -3.34 -21.17 -11.34
CA THR A 356 -1.97 -21.56 -10.98
C THR A 356 -1.82 -21.53 -9.47
N THR A 357 -1.24 -22.59 -8.89
CA THR A 357 -0.91 -22.64 -7.47
C THR A 357 0.50 -22.12 -7.22
N MET A 358 0.64 -21.31 -6.18
CA MET A 358 1.88 -20.66 -5.79
C MET A 358 2.09 -20.83 -4.30
N TYR A 359 3.33 -21.05 -3.87
CA TYR A 359 3.68 -20.98 -2.47
C TYR A 359 5.13 -20.60 -2.28
N ASP A 360 5.38 -19.92 -1.18
CA ASP A 360 6.70 -19.66 -0.67
C ASP A 360 6.78 -19.76 0.86
N GLY A 361 8.00 -19.87 1.38
CA GLY A 361 8.23 -19.95 2.81
C GLY A 361 9.69 -19.71 3.17
N GLY A 362 9.90 -19.19 4.37
CA GLY A 362 11.21 -18.75 4.79
C GLY A 362 11.25 -18.22 6.21
N PHE A 363 12.33 -17.51 6.49
CA PHE A 363 12.61 -16.91 7.80
C PHE A 363 12.97 -15.44 7.64
N GLY A 364 12.87 -14.68 8.72
CA GLY A 364 13.21 -13.27 8.71
C GLY A 364 13.53 -12.69 10.06
N ILE A 365 13.95 -11.44 10.04
CA ILE A 365 14.16 -10.59 11.21
C ILE A 365 13.22 -9.41 11.08
N VAL A 366 12.43 -9.19 12.13
CA VAL A 366 11.50 -8.06 12.23
C VAL A 366 11.99 -7.14 13.34
N THR A 367 12.10 -5.85 13.03
CA THR A 367 12.47 -4.82 14.00
C THR A 367 11.44 -3.72 14.04
N ARG A 368 11.12 -3.25 15.24
CA ARG A 368 10.22 -2.11 15.46
C ARG A 368 11.02 -0.95 16.00
N HIS A 369 10.86 0.20 15.38
CA HIS A 369 11.59 1.41 15.71
C HIS A 369 10.63 2.53 16.02
N GLN A 370 11.04 3.45 16.90
CA GLN A 370 10.26 4.64 17.24
C GLN A 370 11.16 5.84 17.49
N VAL A 371 10.83 6.96 16.86
CA VAL A 371 11.41 8.28 17.10
C VAL A 371 10.27 9.27 17.35
N LYS A 372 10.15 9.75 18.59
CA LYS A 372 8.99 10.55 19.05
C LYS A 372 7.68 9.82 18.69
N ASP A 373 6.82 10.46 17.89
CA ASP A 373 5.52 9.93 17.47
C ASP A 373 5.60 9.11 16.17
N LEU A 374 6.78 8.96 15.58
CA LEU A 374 6.99 8.17 14.37
C LEU A 374 7.44 6.76 14.74
N ALA A 375 6.60 5.77 14.48
CA ALA A 375 6.94 4.36 14.60
C ALA A 375 6.91 3.69 13.22
N TRP A 376 7.80 2.73 13.01
CA TRP A 376 7.80 1.90 11.81
C TRP A 376 8.34 0.50 12.09
N THR A 377 8.06 -0.41 11.16
CA THR A 377 8.57 -1.77 11.16
C THR A 377 9.58 -1.90 10.04
N MET A 378 10.69 -2.59 10.27
CA MET A 378 11.56 -3.07 9.21
C MET A 378 11.57 -4.59 9.24
N ARG A 379 11.54 -5.19 8.05
CA ARG A 379 11.58 -6.64 7.85
C ARG A 379 12.70 -6.95 6.88
N PHE A 380 13.55 -7.90 7.26
CA PHE A 380 14.49 -8.55 6.36
C PHE A 380 14.10 -10.02 6.32
N GLU A 381 13.66 -10.50 5.16
CA GLU A 381 13.10 -11.83 4.99
C GLU A 381 13.91 -12.59 3.95
N VAL A 382 14.01 -13.89 4.13
CA VAL A 382 14.75 -14.82 3.27
C VAL A 382 13.78 -15.92 2.81
N PRO A 383 13.07 -15.74 1.68
CA PRO A 383 12.26 -16.79 1.08
C PRO A 383 13.16 -17.93 0.58
N LEU A 384 13.10 -19.08 1.26
CA LEU A 384 13.98 -20.22 0.98
C LEU A 384 13.35 -21.20 -0.01
N ALA A 385 12.05 -21.45 0.12
CA ALA A 385 11.31 -22.35 -0.74
C ALA A 385 10.35 -21.54 -1.60
N VAL A 386 10.44 -21.64 -2.94
CA VAL A 386 9.54 -20.98 -3.88
C VAL A 386 9.15 -21.97 -4.98
N ASN A 387 7.88 -22.34 -5.06
CA ASN A 387 7.45 -23.44 -5.95
C ASN A 387 7.60 -23.14 -7.44
N ARG A 388 7.33 -21.90 -7.83
CA ARG A 388 7.48 -21.37 -9.19
C ARG A 388 8.70 -20.45 -9.24
N TRP A 389 9.88 -21.06 -9.12
CA TRP A 389 11.14 -20.32 -9.05
C TRP A 389 11.44 -19.52 -10.32
N ASP A 390 10.88 -19.93 -11.47
CA ASP A 390 10.86 -19.21 -12.75
C ASP A 390 10.21 -17.82 -12.65
N ALA A 391 9.40 -17.60 -11.63
CA ALA A 391 8.71 -16.35 -11.34
C ALA A 391 9.16 -15.71 -10.00
N ALA A 392 10.24 -16.20 -9.40
CA ALA A 392 10.79 -15.67 -8.14
C ALA A 392 11.31 -14.23 -8.29
N ALA A 393 11.23 -13.45 -7.21
CA ALA A 393 11.63 -12.04 -7.18
C ALA A 393 13.07 -11.77 -7.66
N ASP A 394 13.95 -12.76 -7.48
CA ASP A 394 15.38 -12.70 -7.76
C ASP A 394 15.83 -13.80 -8.75
N PHE A 395 14.94 -14.22 -9.66
CA PHE A 395 15.21 -15.31 -10.59
C PHE A 395 16.56 -15.16 -11.30
N ARG A 396 17.36 -16.22 -11.23
CA ARG A 396 18.61 -16.38 -11.99
C ARG A 396 18.51 -17.62 -12.88
N PRO A 397 19.14 -17.61 -14.08
CA PRO A 397 19.37 -18.83 -14.84
C PRO A 397 20.06 -19.85 -13.92
N ASN A 398 19.54 -21.07 -13.82
CA ASN A 398 19.95 -22.16 -12.91
C ASN A 398 19.46 -22.05 -11.45
N SER A 399 18.59 -21.10 -11.12
CA SER A 399 17.88 -21.10 -9.84
C SER A 399 17.00 -22.35 -9.72
N THR A 400 16.87 -22.87 -8.49
CA THR A 400 15.96 -23.97 -8.18
C THR A 400 14.84 -23.52 -7.24
N ARG A 401 13.92 -24.44 -6.91
CA ARG A 401 12.89 -24.25 -5.88
C ARG A 401 13.49 -23.76 -4.56
N PHE A 402 14.63 -24.30 -4.16
CA PHE A 402 15.34 -23.90 -2.95
C PHE A 402 16.52 -23.01 -3.31
N ALA A 403 16.46 -21.75 -2.92
CA ALA A 403 17.57 -20.82 -3.11
C ALA A 403 17.58 -19.76 -2.00
N LEU A 404 18.75 -19.18 -1.76
CA LEU A 404 18.87 -18.04 -0.87
C LEU A 404 18.38 -16.80 -1.62
N ARG A 405 17.18 -16.36 -1.28
CA ARG A 405 16.56 -15.13 -1.76
C ARG A 405 16.43 -14.18 -0.58
N TRP A 406 16.49 -12.88 -0.82
CA TRP A 406 16.30 -11.91 0.26
C TRP A 406 15.36 -10.80 -0.19
N GLN A 407 14.69 -10.19 0.77
CA GLN A 407 13.87 -9.02 0.55
C GLN A 407 13.79 -8.13 1.79
N VAL A 408 13.40 -6.88 1.56
CA VAL A 408 13.22 -5.88 2.62
C VAL A 408 11.85 -5.23 2.54
N SER A 409 11.25 -4.97 3.71
CA SER A 409 10.03 -4.17 3.81
C SER A 409 10.11 -3.15 4.95
N PHE A 410 9.46 -2.00 4.79
CA PHE A 410 9.33 -0.97 5.83
C PHE A 410 7.92 -0.88 6.43
N ALA A 411 7.11 -1.93 6.23
CA ALA A 411 5.76 -2.04 6.76
C ALA A 411 5.55 -3.40 7.44
N PRO A 412 4.57 -3.52 8.35
CA PRO A 412 4.04 -4.82 8.74
C PRO A 412 3.49 -5.56 7.52
N SER A 413 3.52 -6.89 7.56
CA SER A 413 3.01 -7.80 6.52
C SER A 413 1.50 -7.68 6.25
N PHE A 414 0.71 -7.33 7.27
CA PHE A 414 -0.75 -7.11 7.26
C PHE A 414 -1.25 -6.53 8.58
#